data_AF-A0AAW5DYA9-F1
#
_entry.id   AF-A0AAW5DYA9-F1
#
_cell.length_a   1.000
_cell.length_b   1.000
_cell.length_c   1.000
_cell.angle_alpha   90.00
_cell.angle_beta   90.00
_cell.angle_gamma   90.00
#
_symmetry.space_group_name_H-M   'P 1'
#
loop_
_entity.id
_entity.type
_entity.pdbx_description
1 polymer ?
#
loop_
_entity_poly.entity_id
_entity_poly.type
_entity_poly.pdbx_seq_one_letter_code
_entity_poly.pdbx_strand_id
1 'polypeptide(L)'
;MKLIILLIFLISFIAESLIGKRFEPGYGVDETEGKNIARWGTVLILLFFIPGLFIFDIENNDVMKWMSISFFFTILGFQSLIEWKYLEGKKYLYSLSVMVISVITIFVSSLIYEQLTHTTFGEEMTELLSEDEQINEIKIVWFVMDNKEGYSSSSVSITDKDTISKLVEEPSEMELIKSNNVVPELDDGIIDIEINTDKSRYYITFTKGHANIGRHEYKIDKENKFLKILENEELDWKENNL
;
A
#
# COMPACT_ATOMS: atom_id res chain seq x y z
N MET A 1 3.30 4.95 -4.11
CA MET A 1 4.69 4.75 -4.60
C MET A 1 5.00 5.30 -6.00
N LYS A 2 4.25 4.93 -7.07
CA LYS A 2 4.60 5.28 -8.47
C LYS A 2 4.86 6.78 -8.72
N LEU A 3 4.05 7.64 -8.10
CA LEU A 3 4.19 9.10 -8.19
C LEU A 3 5.45 9.64 -7.49
N ILE A 4 5.90 8.98 -6.41
CA ILE A 4 7.14 9.33 -5.71
C ILE A 4 8.35 8.98 -6.57
N ILE A 5 8.34 7.82 -7.23
CA ILE A 5 9.41 7.41 -8.16
C ILE A 5 9.51 8.41 -9.32
N LEU A 6 8.37 8.83 -9.87
CA LEU A 6 8.31 9.87 -10.91
C LEU A 6 8.88 11.20 -10.40
N LEU A 7 8.54 11.60 -9.17
CA LEU A 7 9.03 12.81 -8.54
C LEU A 7 10.55 12.76 -8.33
N ILE A 8 11.10 11.63 -7.89
CA ILE A 8 12.55 11.44 -7.73
C ILE A 8 13.25 11.54 -9.08
N PHE A 9 12.68 10.95 -10.14
CA PHE A 9 13.20 11.10 -11.50
C PHE A 9 13.22 12.57 -11.94
N LEU A 10 12.13 13.29 -11.69
CA LEU A 10 12.02 14.72 -12.02
C LEU A 10 13.03 15.56 -11.23
N ILE A 11 13.16 15.31 -9.92
CA ILE A 11 14.13 16.00 -9.05
C ILE A 11 15.54 15.70 -9.52
N SER A 12 15.87 14.45 -9.87
CA SER A 12 17.20 14.08 -10.36
C SER A 12 17.53 14.82 -11.66
N PHE A 13 16.58 14.87 -12.60
CA PHE A 13 16.72 15.62 -13.85
C PHE A 13 16.89 17.13 -13.64
N ILE A 14 16.09 17.72 -12.74
CA ILE A 14 16.18 19.15 -12.38
C ILE A 14 17.50 19.44 -11.66
N ALA A 15 17.92 18.57 -10.74
CA ALA A 15 19.15 18.72 -9.98
C ALA A 15 20.36 18.69 -10.92
N GLU A 16 20.39 17.79 -11.89
CA GLU A 16 21.41 17.77 -12.94
C GLU A 16 21.40 19.07 -13.77
N SER A 17 20.22 19.54 -14.18
CA SER A 17 20.08 20.76 -15.00
C SER A 17 20.45 22.06 -14.26
N LEU A 18 20.11 22.18 -12.98
CA LEU A 18 20.32 23.39 -12.18
C LEU A 18 21.68 23.42 -11.47
N ILE A 19 22.09 22.28 -10.90
CA ILE A 19 23.26 22.20 -10.02
C ILE A 19 24.50 21.79 -10.81
N GLY A 20 24.35 20.93 -11.82
CA GLY A 20 25.44 20.54 -12.72
C GLY A 20 26.09 21.75 -13.43
N LYS A 21 25.31 22.82 -13.65
CA LYS A 21 25.82 24.07 -14.23
C LYS A 21 26.59 24.97 -13.25
N ARG A 22 26.45 24.76 -11.93
CA ARG A 22 27.01 25.64 -10.89
C ARG A 22 28.30 25.11 -10.25
N PHE A 23 28.52 23.80 -10.21
CA PHE A 23 29.63 23.24 -9.41
C PHE A 23 30.99 23.26 -10.10
N GLU A 24 31.06 23.42 -11.41
CA GLU A 24 32.26 23.84 -12.17
C GLU A 24 31.86 23.90 -13.65
N PRO A 25 32.22 24.94 -14.43
CA PRO A 25 32.17 24.89 -15.89
C PRO A 25 33.28 23.93 -16.38
N GLY A 26 33.08 22.64 -16.15
CA GLY A 26 34.01 21.57 -16.52
C GLY A 26 33.41 20.67 -17.58
N TYR A 27 34.29 20.07 -18.37
CA TYR A 27 33.92 19.11 -19.40
C TYR A 27 33.09 17.95 -18.82
N GLY A 28 32.09 17.48 -19.56
CA GLY A 28 31.26 16.35 -19.15
C GLY A 28 31.95 15.01 -19.40
N VAL A 29 31.44 13.91 -18.82
CA VAL A 29 31.95 12.56 -19.11
C VAL A 29 31.89 12.25 -20.61
N ASP A 30 30.93 12.85 -21.31
CA ASP A 30 30.70 12.75 -22.75
C ASP A 30 31.81 13.36 -23.63
N GLU A 31 32.70 14.15 -23.03
CA GLU A 31 33.88 14.75 -23.64
C GLU A 31 35.17 14.01 -23.26
N THR A 32 35.07 12.99 -22.40
CA THR A 32 36.21 12.17 -21.96
C THR A 32 36.23 10.79 -22.62
N GLU A 33 37.35 10.08 -22.48
CA GLU A 33 37.45 8.65 -22.86
C GLU A 33 36.45 7.76 -22.11
N GLY A 34 35.96 8.22 -20.95
CA GLY A 34 34.95 7.54 -20.13
C GLY A 34 33.57 7.46 -20.78
N LYS A 35 33.28 8.25 -21.83
CA LYS A 35 31.97 8.31 -22.50
C LYS A 35 31.40 6.94 -22.87
N ASN A 36 32.22 6.11 -23.53
CA ASN A 36 31.76 4.81 -24.02
C ASN A 36 31.49 3.85 -22.85
N ILE A 37 32.32 3.90 -21.81
CA ILE A 37 32.17 3.06 -20.62
C ILE A 37 30.92 3.48 -19.85
N ALA A 38 30.70 4.78 -19.67
CA ALA A 38 29.49 5.32 -19.06
C ALA A 38 28.24 4.85 -19.81
N ARG A 39 28.23 4.98 -21.15
CA ARG A 39 27.09 4.55 -21.98
C ARG A 39 26.81 3.06 -21.87
N TRP A 40 27.83 2.21 -22.03
CA TRP A 40 27.65 0.76 -21.97
C TRP A 40 27.30 0.25 -20.57
N GLY A 41 27.90 0.84 -19.53
CA GLY A 41 27.56 0.51 -18.15
C GLY A 41 26.12 0.86 -17.81
N THR A 42 25.64 2.04 -18.21
CA THR A 42 24.22 2.43 -18.07
C THR A 42 23.30 1.47 -18.83
N VAL A 43 23.64 1.12 -20.07
CA VAL A 43 22.85 0.15 -20.87
C VAL A 43 22.79 -1.21 -20.18
N LEU A 44 23.91 -1.69 -19.61
CA LEU A 44 23.97 -2.97 -18.90
C LEU A 44 23.13 -2.94 -17.61
N ILE A 45 23.19 -1.86 -16.84
CA ILE A 45 22.37 -1.66 -15.64
C ILE A 45 20.88 -1.69 -16.03
N LEU A 46 20.48 -0.95 -17.07
CA LEU A 46 19.08 -0.96 -17.54
C LEU A 46 18.64 -2.35 -18.03
N LEU A 47 19.52 -3.06 -18.75
CA LEU A 47 19.25 -4.41 -19.22
C LEU A 47 19.03 -5.40 -18.06
N PHE A 48 19.65 -5.17 -16.91
CA PHE A 48 19.44 -5.97 -15.70
C PHE A 48 18.13 -5.63 -14.99
N PHE A 49 17.80 -4.35 -14.82
CA PHE A 49 16.63 -3.93 -14.04
C PHE A 49 15.30 -3.99 -14.81
N ILE A 50 15.29 -3.77 -16.12
CA ILE A 50 14.06 -3.78 -16.92
C ILE A 50 13.33 -5.15 -16.86
N PRO A 51 14.01 -6.30 -17.08
CA PRO A 51 13.36 -7.61 -16.91
C PRO A 51 12.86 -7.84 -15.48
N GLY A 52 13.55 -7.30 -14.48
CA GLY A 52 13.13 -7.35 -13.08
C GLY A 52 11.72 -6.80 -12.86
N LEU A 53 11.32 -5.74 -13.59
CA LEU A 53 9.97 -5.17 -13.49
C LEU A 53 8.85 -6.14 -13.88
N PHE A 54 9.16 -7.17 -14.67
CA PHE A 54 8.19 -8.19 -15.10
C PHE A 54 8.25 -9.47 -14.25
N ILE A 55 9.37 -9.70 -13.56
CA ILE A 55 9.59 -10.90 -12.74
C ILE A 55 9.11 -10.66 -11.31
N PHE A 56 9.32 -9.46 -10.78
CA PHE A 56 8.98 -9.11 -9.41
C PHE A 56 7.55 -8.58 -9.31
N ASP A 57 6.90 -8.87 -8.18
CA ASP A 57 5.60 -8.29 -7.84
C ASP A 57 5.78 -6.79 -7.54
N ILE A 58 5.49 -5.97 -8.55
CA ILE A 58 5.57 -4.51 -8.47
C ILE A 58 4.41 -3.87 -7.69
N GLU A 59 3.41 -4.65 -7.30
CA GLU A 59 2.31 -4.20 -6.44
C GLU A 59 2.68 -4.35 -4.96
N ASN A 60 3.60 -5.26 -4.65
CA ASN A 60 4.19 -5.37 -3.32
C ASN A 60 5.10 -4.17 -3.00
N ASN A 61 4.71 -3.40 -1.97
CA ASN A 61 5.42 -2.20 -1.54
C ASN A 61 6.86 -2.49 -1.10
N ASP A 62 7.11 -3.59 -0.38
CA ASP A 62 8.45 -3.96 0.07
C ASP A 62 9.37 -4.29 -1.10
N VAL A 63 8.88 -5.08 -2.05
CA VAL A 63 9.62 -5.45 -3.27
C VAL A 63 9.97 -4.19 -4.07
N MET A 64 8.99 -3.31 -4.30
CA MET A 64 9.19 -2.06 -5.03
C MET A 64 10.17 -1.11 -4.30
N LYS A 65 10.11 -1.03 -2.96
CA LYS A 65 11.03 -0.26 -2.11
C LYS A 65 12.48 -0.70 -2.31
N TRP A 66 12.75 -1.99 -2.12
CA TRP A 66 14.10 -2.54 -2.24
C TRP A 66 14.65 -2.53 -3.66
N MET A 67 13.79 -2.81 -4.65
CA MET A 67 14.16 -2.71 -6.06
C MET A 67 14.55 -1.28 -6.44
N SER A 68 13.79 -0.28 -5.97
CA SER A 68 14.08 1.13 -6.22
C SER A 68 15.40 1.56 -5.57
N ILE A 69 15.62 1.20 -4.30
CA ILE A 69 16.89 1.49 -3.60
C ILE A 69 18.07 0.87 -4.36
N SER A 70 17.98 -0.41 -4.72
CA SER A 70 19.02 -1.13 -5.45
C SER A 70 19.32 -0.49 -6.81
N PHE A 71 18.28 -0.09 -7.55
CA PHE A 71 18.41 0.59 -8.83
C PHE A 71 19.14 1.92 -8.69
N PHE A 72 18.65 2.82 -7.81
CA PHE A 72 19.24 4.14 -7.62
C PHE A 72 20.67 4.08 -7.06
N PHE A 73 20.93 3.15 -6.13
CA PHE A 73 22.27 2.90 -5.63
C PHE A 73 23.22 2.46 -6.74
N THR A 74 22.79 1.51 -7.59
CA THR A 74 23.62 0.99 -8.67
C THR A 74 23.90 2.04 -9.74
N ILE A 75 22.88 2.76 -10.21
CA ILE A 75 23.03 3.73 -11.30
C ILE A 75 23.81 4.98 -10.87
N LEU A 76 23.47 5.57 -9.72
CA LEU A 76 24.15 6.77 -9.22
C LEU A 76 25.53 6.44 -8.64
N GLY A 77 25.70 5.26 -8.04
CA GLY A 77 26.99 4.74 -7.62
C GLY A 77 27.91 4.53 -8.82
N PHE A 78 27.42 3.90 -9.89
CA PHE A 78 28.16 3.76 -11.14
C PHE A 78 28.57 5.12 -11.72
N GLN A 79 27.63 6.08 -11.77
CA GLN A 79 27.93 7.44 -12.23
C GLN A 79 29.04 8.10 -11.38
N SER A 80 28.94 8.02 -10.05
CA SER A 80 29.97 8.55 -9.15
C SER A 80 31.34 7.92 -9.41
N LEU A 81 31.41 6.60 -9.64
CA LEU A 81 32.67 5.92 -9.97
C LEU A 81 33.26 6.37 -11.31
N ILE A 82 32.43 6.58 -12.34
CA ILE A 82 32.87 7.10 -13.64
C ILE A 82 33.37 8.53 -13.51
N GLU A 83 32.62 9.39 -12.82
CA GLU A 83 33.03 10.78 -12.59
C GLU A 83 34.33 10.86 -11.79
N TRP A 84 34.50 10.01 -10.78
CA TRP A 84 35.73 9.96 -9.98
C TRP A 84 36.95 9.56 -10.82
N LYS A 85 36.76 8.64 -11.78
CA LYS A 85 37.84 8.10 -12.60
C LYS A 85 38.20 8.98 -13.80
N TYR A 86 37.20 9.60 -14.44
CA TYR A 86 37.37 10.25 -15.75
C TYR A 86 37.28 11.79 -15.71
N LEU A 87 36.77 12.37 -14.63
CA LEU A 87 36.72 13.83 -14.48
C LEU A 87 37.70 14.29 -13.41
N GLU A 88 38.41 15.37 -13.71
CA GLU A 88 39.21 16.07 -12.71
C GLU A 88 38.28 16.82 -11.74
N GLY A 89 38.67 16.87 -10.47
CA GLY A 89 37.95 17.61 -9.44
C GLY A 89 37.04 16.74 -8.55
N LYS A 90 35.98 17.36 -8.02
CA LYS A 90 35.13 16.79 -6.95
C LYS A 90 33.70 16.50 -7.39
N LYS A 91 33.42 16.49 -8.70
CA LYS A 91 32.07 16.26 -9.24
C LYS A 91 31.46 14.94 -8.78
N TYR A 92 32.27 13.88 -8.62
CA TYR A 92 31.81 12.59 -8.10
C TYR A 92 31.18 12.66 -6.70
N LEU A 93 31.58 13.62 -5.85
CA LEU A 93 31.00 13.84 -4.53
C LEU A 93 29.55 14.30 -4.63
N TYR A 94 29.22 15.05 -5.69
CA TYR A 94 27.85 15.45 -5.95
C TYR A 94 26.98 14.24 -6.31
N SER A 95 27.40 13.42 -7.28
CA SER A 95 26.67 12.19 -7.64
C SER A 95 26.52 11.23 -6.47
N LEU A 96 27.56 11.11 -5.62
CA LEU A 96 27.51 10.34 -4.39
C LEU A 96 26.50 10.93 -3.39
N SER A 97 26.48 12.25 -3.23
CA SER A 97 25.53 12.93 -2.33
C SER A 97 24.08 12.76 -2.81
N VAL A 98 23.84 12.88 -4.12
CA VAL A 98 22.54 12.62 -4.74
C VAL A 98 22.12 11.18 -4.53
N MET A 99 23.03 10.21 -4.67
CA MET A 99 22.75 8.81 -4.36
C MET A 99 22.26 8.62 -2.91
N VAL A 100 23.00 9.16 -1.93
CA VAL A 100 22.65 9.05 -0.52
C VAL A 100 21.28 9.69 -0.23
N ILE A 101 21.06 10.91 -0.74
CA ILE A 101 19.77 11.62 -0.57
C ILE A 101 18.63 10.84 -1.20
N SER A 102 18.80 10.31 -2.41
CA SER A 102 17.78 9.51 -3.10
C SER A 102 17.43 8.25 -2.31
N VAL A 103 18.41 7.51 -1.81
CA VAL A 103 18.18 6.31 -0.99
C VAL A 103 17.42 6.66 0.29
N ILE A 104 17.85 7.70 1.02
CA ILE A 104 17.17 8.16 2.24
C ILE A 104 15.74 8.58 1.92
N THR A 105 15.54 9.33 0.83
CA THR A 105 14.21 9.82 0.43
C THR A 105 13.27 8.67 0.12
N ILE A 106 13.72 7.66 -0.64
CA ILE A 106 12.93 6.47 -0.93
C ILE A 106 12.55 5.75 0.36
N PHE A 107 13.53 5.51 1.24
CA PHE A 107 13.31 4.81 2.51
C PHE A 107 12.32 5.54 3.43
N VAL A 108 12.51 6.84 3.65
CA VAL A 108 11.61 7.65 4.49
C VAL A 108 10.21 7.71 3.87
N SER A 109 10.12 7.91 2.55
CA SER A 109 8.83 7.96 1.87
C SER A 109 8.06 6.64 1.94
N SER A 110 8.75 5.50 1.93
CA SER A 110 8.11 4.20 2.11
C SER A 110 7.58 3.98 3.52
N LEU A 111 8.30 4.46 4.55
CA LEU A 111 7.82 4.41 5.93
C LEU A 111 6.57 5.27 6.12
N ILE A 112 6.57 6.49 5.56
CA ILE A 112 5.40 7.37 5.59
C ILE A 112 4.23 6.72 4.85
N TYR A 113 4.49 6.09 3.70
CA TYR A 113 3.45 5.41 2.94
C TYR A 113 2.84 4.24 3.73
N GLU A 114 3.67 3.39 4.34
CA GLU A 114 3.22 2.29 5.21
C GLU A 114 2.35 2.83 6.35
N GLN A 115 2.76 3.91 7.03
CA GLN A 115 1.96 4.54 8.09
C GLN A 115 0.64 5.14 7.62
N LEU A 116 0.56 5.62 6.38
CA LEU A 116 -0.67 6.21 5.83
C LEU A 116 -1.66 5.17 5.30
N THR A 117 -1.18 3.96 4.98
CA THR A 117 -2.04 2.89 4.46
C THR A 117 -2.43 1.88 5.53
N HIS A 118 -1.62 1.69 6.57
CA HIS A 118 -1.98 0.83 7.69
C HIS A 118 -2.85 1.59 8.68
N THR A 119 -3.97 0.99 9.03
CA THR A 119 -4.92 1.44 10.04
C THR A 119 -5.41 0.20 10.81
N THR A 120 -6.20 0.41 11.84
CA THR A 120 -6.86 -0.67 12.56
C THR A 120 -8.38 -0.59 12.37
N PHE A 121 -9.07 -1.71 12.50
CA PHE A 121 -10.53 -1.71 12.47
C PHE A 121 -11.12 -0.77 13.53
N GLY A 122 -10.53 -0.71 14.73
CA GLY A 122 -10.96 0.19 15.80
C GLY A 122 -10.84 1.67 15.44
N GLU A 123 -9.74 2.08 14.80
CA GLU A 123 -9.56 3.45 14.31
C GLU A 123 -10.60 3.80 13.26
N GLU A 124 -10.84 2.91 12.28
CA GLU A 124 -11.86 3.12 11.25
C GLU A 124 -13.28 3.16 11.82
N MET A 125 -13.59 2.32 12.81
CA MET A 125 -14.88 2.33 13.51
C MET A 125 -15.08 3.62 14.31
N THR A 126 -14.01 4.15 14.93
CA THR A 126 -14.06 5.42 15.67
C THR A 126 -14.20 6.62 14.73
N GLU A 127 -13.63 6.55 13.52
CA GLU A 127 -13.86 7.59 12.49
C GLU A 127 -15.28 7.50 11.91
N LEU A 128 -15.82 6.29 11.76
CA LEU A 128 -17.15 6.05 11.23
C LEU A 128 -18.26 6.46 12.21
N LEU A 129 -18.11 6.15 13.50
CA LEU A 129 -19.08 6.40 14.55
C LEU A 129 -18.68 7.65 15.34
N SER A 130 -19.58 8.62 15.46
CA SER A 130 -19.34 9.80 16.31
C SER A 130 -19.14 9.36 17.77
N GLU A 131 -18.25 10.03 18.53
CA GLU A 131 -17.94 9.70 19.95
C GLU A 131 -19.18 9.63 20.87
N ASP A 132 -20.28 10.27 20.48
CA ASP A 132 -21.52 10.37 21.25
C ASP A 132 -22.68 9.55 20.67
N GLU A 133 -22.43 8.68 19.68
CA GLU A 133 -23.41 7.74 19.14
C GLU A 133 -23.41 6.41 19.90
N GLN A 134 -24.61 5.86 20.10
CA GLN A 134 -24.79 4.54 20.71
C GLN A 134 -25.34 3.57 19.68
N ILE A 135 -24.65 2.43 19.52
CA ILE A 135 -25.11 1.35 18.64
C ILE A 135 -26.32 0.68 19.30
N ASN A 136 -27.46 0.70 18.59
CA ASN A 136 -28.71 0.10 19.05
C ASN A 136 -28.93 -1.31 18.49
N GLU A 137 -28.52 -1.52 17.23
CA GLU A 137 -28.74 -2.77 16.51
C GLU A 137 -27.66 -2.94 15.44
N ILE A 138 -27.15 -4.16 15.31
CA ILE A 138 -26.32 -4.59 14.19
C ILE A 138 -27.12 -5.63 13.40
N LYS A 139 -27.34 -5.39 12.12
CA LYS A 139 -27.87 -6.40 11.20
C LYS A 139 -26.76 -6.92 10.32
N ILE A 140 -26.69 -8.22 10.17
CA ILE A 140 -25.68 -8.88 9.34
C ILE A 140 -26.42 -9.70 8.30
N VAL A 141 -26.02 -9.56 7.04
CA VAL A 141 -26.50 -10.36 5.92
C VAL A 141 -25.29 -11.04 5.30
N TRP A 142 -25.30 -12.36 5.31
CA TRP A 142 -24.26 -13.17 4.70
C TRP A 142 -24.78 -13.75 3.40
N PHE A 143 -24.18 -13.34 2.29
CA PHE A 143 -24.42 -13.87 0.95
C PHE A 143 -23.37 -14.94 0.64
N VAL A 144 -23.84 -16.16 0.34
CA VAL A 144 -22.98 -17.27 -0.08
C VAL A 144 -23.37 -17.67 -1.51
N MET A 145 -22.37 -17.80 -2.38
CA MET A 145 -22.57 -18.30 -3.73
C MET A 145 -22.39 -19.82 -3.72
N ASP A 146 -23.48 -20.58 -3.86
CA ASP A 146 -23.40 -22.02 -4.11
C ASP A 146 -23.42 -22.27 -5.62
N ASN A 147 -22.39 -22.93 -6.12
CA ASN A 147 -22.25 -23.31 -7.53
C ASN A 147 -23.43 -24.15 -8.07
N LYS A 148 -24.24 -24.78 -7.21
CA LYS A 148 -25.37 -25.63 -7.60
C LYS A 148 -26.73 -24.98 -7.39
N GLU A 149 -26.90 -24.20 -6.33
CA GLU A 149 -28.21 -23.70 -5.88
C GLU A 149 -28.40 -22.19 -6.09
N GLY A 150 -27.36 -21.47 -6.56
CA GLY A 150 -27.42 -20.03 -6.80
C GLY A 150 -26.99 -19.23 -5.57
N TYR A 151 -27.63 -18.08 -5.34
CA TYR A 151 -27.32 -17.23 -4.19
C TYR A 151 -28.20 -17.62 -3.01
N SER A 152 -27.58 -18.05 -1.91
CA SER A 152 -28.26 -18.14 -0.61
C SER A 152 -27.88 -16.92 0.22
N SER A 153 -28.82 -16.46 1.05
CA SER A 153 -28.54 -15.40 2.00
C SER A 153 -29.11 -15.74 3.36
N SER A 154 -28.30 -15.51 4.41
CA SER A 154 -28.73 -15.63 5.79
C SER A 154 -28.62 -14.28 6.46
N SER A 155 -29.56 -13.94 7.35
CA SER A 155 -29.49 -12.69 8.09
C SER A 155 -29.74 -12.86 9.59
N VAL A 156 -29.10 -12.01 10.37
CA VAL A 156 -29.28 -11.92 11.83
C VAL A 156 -29.38 -10.46 12.24
N SER A 157 -30.22 -10.18 13.24
CA SER A 157 -30.32 -8.88 13.91
C SER A 157 -29.90 -9.06 15.36
N ILE A 158 -28.93 -8.26 15.78
CA ILE A 158 -28.27 -8.33 17.08
C ILE A 158 -28.58 -7.03 17.82
N THR A 159 -29.27 -7.14 18.95
CA THR A 159 -29.60 -6.02 19.85
C THR A 159 -29.02 -6.21 21.25
N ASP A 160 -28.41 -7.37 21.51
CA ASP A 160 -27.71 -7.63 22.77
C ASP A 160 -26.43 -6.80 22.86
N LYS A 161 -26.29 -6.07 23.97
CA LYS A 161 -25.19 -5.11 24.14
C LYS A 161 -23.83 -5.78 24.30
N ASP A 162 -23.79 -6.96 24.92
CA ASP A 162 -22.55 -7.69 25.15
C ASP A 162 -22.05 -8.27 23.81
N THR A 163 -22.94 -8.83 23.00
CA THR A 163 -22.61 -9.29 21.64
C THR A 163 -22.19 -8.13 20.73
N ILE A 164 -22.88 -6.98 20.78
CA ILE A 164 -22.50 -5.79 20.01
C ILE A 164 -21.10 -5.30 20.40
N SER A 165 -20.83 -5.16 21.71
CA SER A 165 -19.51 -4.76 22.21
C SER A 165 -18.43 -5.73 21.73
N LYS A 166 -18.68 -7.05 21.82
CA LYS A 166 -17.77 -8.07 21.33
C LYS A 166 -17.43 -7.92 19.84
N LEU A 167 -18.45 -7.70 18.99
CA LEU A 167 -18.28 -7.56 17.53
C LEU A 167 -17.52 -6.29 17.12
N VAL A 168 -17.49 -5.26 17.96
CA VAL A 168 -16.81 -3.99 17.67
C VAL A 168 -15.43 -3.94 18.34
N GLU A 169 -15.33 -4.37 19.60
CA GLU A 169 -14.13 -4.21 20.41
C GLU A 169 -13.10 -5.33 20.20
N GLU A 170 -13.49 -6.61 20.08
CA GLU A 170 -12.51 -7.69 19.89
C GLU A 170 -11.73 -7.61 18.55
N PRO A 171 -12.34 -7.22 17.41
CA PRO A 171 -11.60 -7.01 16.18
C PRO A 171 -10.95 -5.62 16.11
N SER A 172 -11.03 -4.77 17.13
CA SER A 172 -10.47 -3.40 17.09
C SER A 172 -9.00 -3.37 16.65
N GLU A 173 -8.18 -4.28 17.17
CA GLU A 173 -6.76 -4.45 16.82
C GLU A 173 -6.55 -5.32 15.55
N MET A 174 -7.53 -5.39 14.65
CA MET A 174 -7.39 -6.04 13.35
C MET A 174 -6.74 -5.06 12.39
N GLU A 175 -5.57 -5.42 11.87
CA GLU A 175 -4.80 -4.58 10.94
C GLU A 175 -5.44 -4.55 9.56
N LEU A 176 -5.65 -3.34 9.05
CA LEU A 176 -6.24 -3.03 7.77
C LEU A 176 -5.24 -2.25 6.91
N ILE A 177 -5.13 -2.61 5.64
CA ILE A 177 -4.28 -1.94 4.66
C ILE A 177 -5.17 -1.28 3.62
N LYS A 178 -5.22 0.05 3.62
CA LYS A 178 -5.98 0.85 2.67
C LYS A 178 -5.57 0.51 1.24
N SER A 179 -6.54 0.15 0.42
CA SER A 179 -6.36 -0.23 -0.97
C SER A 179 -7.42 0.47 -1.83
N ASN A 180 -7.08 0.79 -3.08
CA ASN A 180 -8.01 1.46 -4.01
C ASN A 180 -8.51 0.53 -5.12
N ASN A 181 -8.05 -0.73 -5.12
CA ASN A 181 -8.31 -1.70 -6.18
C ASN A 181 -8.56 -3.08 -5.56
N VAL A 182 -9.48 -3.15 -4.60
CA VAL A 182 -9.87 -4.46 -4.07
C VAL A 182 -10.95 -5.04 -4.97
N VAL A 183 -10.63 -6.12 -5.67
CA VAL A 183 -11.67 -6.99 -6.20
C VAL A 183 -12.05 -7.94 -5.06
N PRO A 184 -13.30 -7.89 -4.55
CA PRO A 184 -13.71 -8.81 -3.50
C PRO A 184 -13.58 -10.24 -4.01
N GLU A 185 -12.89 -11.09 -3.25
CA GLU A 185 -12.91 -12.53 -3.49
C GLU A 185 -14.32 -13.03 -3.16
N LEU A 186 -15.07 -13.46 -4.17
CA LEU A 186 -16.46 -13.89 -4.01
C LEU A 186 -16.58 -15.34 -3.51
N ASP A 187 -15.47 -16.09 -3.51
CA ASP A 187 -15.46 -17.53 -3.28
C ASP A 187 -15.94 -17.92 -1.87
N ASP A 188 -15.72 -17.06 -0.87
CA ASP A 188 -16.09 -17.29 0.53
C ASP A 188 -17.33 -16.48 0.97
N GLY A 189 -18.02 -15.85 0.01
CA GLY A 189 -19.19 -15.02 0.26
C GLY A 189 -18.90 -13.57 0.67
N ILE A 190 -19.97 -12.79 0.77
CA ILE A 190 -19.95 -11.37 1.16
C ILE A 190 -20.79 -11.21 2.42
N ILE A 191 -20.26 -10.49 3.41
CA ILE A 191 -20.96 -10.15 4.64
C ILE A 191 -21.24 -8.66 4.65
N ASP A 192 -22.51 -8.29 4.49
CA ASP A 192 -22.96 -6.91 4.64
C ASP A 192 -23.46 -6.68 6.06
N ILE A 193 -22.97 -5.61 6.68
CA ILE A 193 -23.28 -5.22 8.04
C ILE A 193 -23.94 -3.85 8.00
N GLU A 194 -25.14 -3.76 8.55
CA GLU A 194 -25.85 -2.51 8.80
C GLU A 194 -25.79 -2.20 10.30
N ILE A 195 -25.05 -1.15 10.66
CA ILE A 195 -24.96 -0.65 12.04
C ILE A 195 -25.96 0.48 12.21
N ASN A 196 -26.96 0.27 13.04
CA ASN A 196 -27.96 1.29 13.38
C ASN A 196 -27.60 1.90 14.74
N THR A 197 -27.36 3.21 14.75
CA THR A 197 -27.14 4.00 15.98
C THR A 197 -28.42 4.74 16.36
N ASP A 198 -28.36 5.54 17.42
CA ASP A 198 -29.43 6.46 17.81
C ASP A 198 -29.58 7.66 16.85
N LYS A 199 -28.57 7.92 16.01
CA LYS A 199 -28.53 9.08 15.10
C LYS A 199 -28.50 8.73 13.63
N SER A 200 -27.79 7.67 13.27
CA SER A 200 -27.36 7.38 11.91
C SER A 200 -27.41 5.88 11.61
N ARG A 201 -27.17 5.55 10.34
CA ARG A 201 -27.00 4.18 9.86
C ARG A 201 -25.75 4.09 9.02
N TYR A 202 -24.95 3.07 9.29
CA TYR A 202 -23.69 2.82 8.60
C TYR A 202 -23.71 1.45 7.95
N TYR A 203 -22.99 1.33 6.84
CA TYR A 203 -22.84 0.07 6.12
C TYR A 203 -21.36 -0.29 6.07
N ILE A 204 -21.06 -1.54 6.37
CA ILE A 204 -19.73 -2.13 6.28
C ILE A 204 -19.87 -3.44 5.53
N THR A 205 -18.97 -3.69 4.60
CA THR A 205 -18.95 -4.97 3.87
C THR A 205 -17.64 -5.69 4.16
N PHE A 206 -17.71 -6.97 4.49
CA PHE A 206 -16.56 -7.85 4.65
C PHE A 206 -16.57 -8.98 3.64
N THR A 207 -15.37 -9.36 3.23
CA THR A 207 -15.05 -10.68 2.68
C THR A 207 -13.96 -11.29 3.56
N LYS A 208 -13.49 -12.50 3.25
CA LYS A 208 -12.40 -13.12 4.00
C LYS A 208 -11.12 -12.29 4.04
N GLY A 209 -10.75 -11.68 2.90
CA GLY A 209 -9.51 -10.92 2.76
C GLY A 209 -9.66 -9.40 2.75
N HIS A 210 -10.89 -8.87 2.77
CA HIS A 210 -11.12 -7.45 2.55
C HIS A 210 -12.27 -6.89 3.38
N ALA A 211 -12.23 -5.58 3.61
CA ALA A 211 -13.28 -4.82 4.26
C ALA A 211 -13.54 -3.51 3.50
N ASN A 212 -14.80 -3.09 3.42
CA ASN A 212 -15.20 -1.78 2.98
C ASN A 212 -15.88 -1.08 4.15
N ILE A 213 -15.23 -0.04 4.68
CA ILE A 213 -15.69 0.70 5.86
C ILE A 213 -15.86 2.16 5.45
N GLY A 214 -17.09 2.65 5.49
CA GLY A 214 -17.41 4.03 5.11
C GLY A 214 -17.17 4.30 3.62
N ARG A 215 -16.08 5.00 3.29
CA ARG A 215 -15.70 5.37 1.91
C ARG A 215 -14.40 4.73 1.44
N HIS A 216 -13.87 3.80 2.23
CA HIS A 216 -12.54 3.27 2.03
C HIS A 216 -12.58 1.74 1.92
N GLU A 217 -11.75 1.22 1.04
CA GLU A 217 -11.53 -0.21 0.88
C GLU A 217 -10.22 -0.60 1.55
N TYR A 218 -10.23 -1.77 2.19
CA TYR A 218 -9.14 -2.29 2.99
C TYR A 218 -8.87 -3.74 2.62
N LYS A 219 -7.60 -4.10 2.54
CA LYS A 219 -7.13 -5.48 2.63
C LYS A 219 -6.88 -5.81 4.10
N ILE A 220 -7.33 -6.97 4.55
CA ILE A 220 -7.06 -7.47 5.90
C ILE A 220 -5.67 -8.12 5.86
N ASP A 221 -4.72 -7.64 6.66
CA ASP A 221 -3.32 -8.09 6.59
C ASP A 221 -3.13 -9.52 7.13
N LYS A 222 -3.96 -9.89 8.12
CA LYS A 222 -3.84 -11.14 8.89
C LYS A 222 -5.18 -11.88 8.94
N GLU A 223 -5.44 -12.57 10.05
CA GLU A 223 -6.72 -13.23 10.31
C GLU A 223 -7.85 -12.20 10.42
N ASN A 224 -8.95 -12.45 9.70
CA ASN A 224 -10.19 -11.69 9.84
C ASN A 224 -10.85 -12.06 11.18
N LYS A 225 -10.48 -11.33 12.24
CA LYS A 225 -11.00 -11.53 13.60
C LYS A 225 -12.52 -11.34 13.65
N PHE A 226 -13.07 -10.43 12.85
CA PHE A 226 -14.51 -10.17 12.80
C PHE A 226 -15.27 -11.42 12.32
N LEU A 227 -14.83 -12.01 11.20
CA LEU A 227 -15.40 -13.25 10.66
C LEU A 227 -15.30 -14.41 11.66
N LYS A 228 -14.15 -14.54 12.32
CA LYS A 228 -13.94 -15.55 13.37
C LYS A 228 -14.91 -15.42 14.54
N ILE A 229 -15.26 -14.19 14.93
CA ILE A 229 -16.26 -13.98 16.00
C ILE A 229 -17.63 -14.44 15.50
N LEU A 230 -18.02 -14.07 14.28
CA LEU A 230 -19.30 -14.51 13.70
C LEU A 230 -19.43 -16.03 13.58
N GLU A 231 -18.35 -16.73 13.26
CA GLU A 231 -18.34 -18.19 13.16
C GLU A 231 -18.40 -18.89 14.52
N ASN A 232 -17.92 -18.24 15.59
CA ASN A 232 -17.88 -18.83 16.94
C ASN A 232 -19.10 -18.47 17.80
N GLU A 233 -19.82 -17.39 17.47
CA GLU A 233 -21.03 -16.99 18.17
C GLU A 233 -22.24 -17.82 17.70
N GLU A 234 -23.03 -18.32 18.65
CA GLU A 234 -24.30 -18.99 18.36
C GLU A 234 -25.36 -17.95 18.01
N LEU A 235 -25.33 -17.45 16.78
CA LEU A 235 -26.27 -16.46 16.27
C LEU A 235 -27.50 -17.13 15.62
N ASP A 236 -28.69 -16.61 15.91
CA ASP A 236 -29.97 -17.07 15.36
C ASP A 236 -30.17 -16.61 13.90
N TRP A 237 -29.40 -17.20 12.99
CA TRP A 237 -29.48 -16.91 11.56
C TRP A 237 -30.84 -17.29 10.96
N LYS A 238 -31.39 -16.39 10.15
CA LYS A 238 -32.62 -16.60 9.37
C LYS A 238 -32.25 -16.76 7.91
N GLU A 239 -32.53 -17.94 7.35
CA GLU A 239 -32.37 -18.20 5.92
C GLU A 239 -33.40 -17.42 5.11
N ASN A 240 -32.93 -16.70 4.09
CA ASN A 240 -33.76 -16.01 3.12
C ASN A 240 -33.54 -16.65 1.75
N ASN A 241 -34.57 -17.34 1.25
CA ASN A 241 -34.58 -17.85 -0.12
C ASN A 241 -34.89 -16.66 -1.06
N LEU A 242 -33.88 -16.26 -1.84
CA LEU A 242 -33.98 -15.22 -2.87
C LEU A 242 -34.55 -15.78 -4.18
#